data_AF-A0A536DBX3-F1
#
_entry.id   AF-A0A536DBX3-F1
#
_cell.length_a   1.000
_cell.length_b   1.000
_cell.length_c   1.000
_cell.angle_alpha   90.00
_cell.angle_beta   90.00
_cell.angle_gamma   90.00
#
_symmetry.space_group_name_H-M   'P 1'
#
loop_
_entity.id
_entity.type
_entity.pdbx_description
1 polymer ?
#
loop_
_entity_poly.entity_id
_entity_poly.type
_entity_poly.pdbx_seq_one_letter_code
_entity_poly.pdbx_strand_id
1 'polypeptide(L)' 'MDDTTNTGSSNTDADVTAGTKDGLGAADRDVVYMFGRRPSAQSPYPFNERQFARLLILRGRLQGALSMEDRAAA' A
#
# COMPACT_ATOMS: atom_id res chain seq x y z
N MET A 1 -13.68 -10.09 47.42
CA MET A 1 -13.25 -11.18 46.53
C MET A 1 -13.93 -10.99 45.19
N ASP A 2 -13.37 -10.06 44.44
CA ASP A 2 -13.18 -9.96 42.98
C ASP A 2 -14.17 -10.70 42.06
N ASP A 3 -15.28 -10.02 41.72
CA ASP A 3 -16.11 -10.37 40.58
C ASP A 3 -15.44 -9.83 39.30
N THR A 4 -14.66 -10.66 38.62
CA THR A 4 -13.93 -10.31 37.39
C THR A 4 -14.79 -10.61 36.16
N THR A 5 -15.77 -9.76 35.89
CA THR A 5 -16.44 -9.76 34.58
C THR A 5 -15.57 -9.01 33.57
N ASN A 6 -14.66 -9.76 32.92
CA ASN A 6 -13.94 -9.30 31.73
C ASN A 6 -14.95 -9.14 30.57
N THR A 7 -15.71 -8.05 30.60
CA THR A 7 -16.62 -7.64 29.55
C THR A 7 -15.90 -6.63 28.66
N GLY A 8 -15.31 -7.11 27.57
CA GLY A 8 -14.83 -6.19 26.53
C GLY A 8 -13.66 -6.70 25.71
N SER A 9 -13.95 -7.51 24.69
CA SER A 9 -13.41 -7.37 23.33
C SER A 9 -13.86 -8.57 22.51
N SER A 10 -15.15 -8.59 22.17
CA SER A 10 -15.54 -9.29 20.95
C SER A 10 -14.98 -8.46 19.80
N ASN A 11 -13.89 -8.91 19.17
CA ASN A 11 -13.43 -8.40 17.88
C ASN A 11 -14.49 -8.75 16.83
N THR A 12 -15.62 -8.05 16.86
CA THR A 12 -16.67 -8.07 15.84
C THR A 12 -16.38 -6.99 14.81
N ASP A 13 -15.15 -6.99 14.28
CA ASP A 13 -14.79 -6.23 13.07
C ASP A 13 -14.60 -7.20 11.91
N ALA A 14 -15.53 -8.13 11.78
CA ALA A 14 -15.80 -8.82 10.54
C ALA A 14 -17.17 -8.37 10.02
N ASP A 15 -17.40 -7.05 10.00
CA ASP A 15 -18.20 -6.50 8.91
C ASP A 15 -17.38 -6.72 7.65
N VAL A 16 -17.55 -7.91 7.07
CA VAL A 16 -17.20 -8.18 5.69
C VAL A 16 -18.21 -7.38 4.88
N THR A 17 -18.04 -6.05 4.88
CA THR A 17 -18.68 -5.20 3.89
C THR A 17 -18.10 -5.69 2.58
N ALA A 18 -18.89 -6.48 1.86
CA ALA A 18 -18.70 -6.78 0.45
C ALA A 18 -18.91 -5.48 -0.35
N GLY A 19 -18.11 -4.46 -0.06
CA GLY A 19 -17.89 -3.30 -0.90
C GLY A 19 -16.66 -3.60 -1.74
N THR A 20 -16.72 -3.30 -3.04
CA THR A 20 -15.49 -3.19 -3.82
C THR A 20 -14.63 -2.16 -3.10
N LYS A 21 -13.40 -2.56 -2.73
CA LYS A 21 -12.45 -1.69 -2.04
C LYS A 21 -12.28 -0.33 -2.73
N ASP A 22 -12.57 -0.33 -4.03
CA ASP A 22 -12.62 0.80 -4.93
C ASP A 22 -14.08 0.90 -5.45
N GLY A 23 -14.88 1.83 -4.95
CA GLY A 23 -16.26 2.04 -5.41
C GLY A 23 -16.34 2.44 -6.89
N LEU A 24 -17.57 2.54 -7.42
CA LEU A 24 -17.83 3.19 -8.72
C LEU A 24 -17.29 4.63 -8.67
N GLY A 25 -16.18 4.90 -9.36
CA GLY A 25 -15.52 6.22 -9.39
C GLY A 25 -14.02 6.22 -9.04
N ALA A 26 -13.40 5.06 -8.81
CA ALA A 26 -11.95 4.97 -8.56
C ALA A 26 -11.08 5.45 -9.74
N ALA A 27 -11.61 5.42 -10.96
CA ALA A 27 -10.96 5.94 -12.17
C ALA A 27 -11.15 7.46 -12.35
N ASP A 28 -12.08 8.10 -11.63
CA ASP A 28 -12.38 9.52 -11.81
C ASP A 28 -11.28 10.42 -11.21
N ARG A 29 -10.34 9.81 -10.47
CA ARG A 29 -9.20 10.48 -9.84
C ARG A 29 -7.86 9.90 -10.28
N ASP A 30 -7.71 9.63 -11.58
CA ASP A 30 -6.40 9.44 -12.22
C ASP A 30 -5.63 10.78 -12.33
N VAL A 31 -5.48 11.48 -11.21
CA VAL A 31 -4.66 12.70 -11.16
C VAL A 31 -3.21 12.30 -10.98
N VAL A 32 -2.31 12.98 -11.71
CA VAL A 32 -0.87 12.88 -11.47
C VAL A 32 -0.64 13.17 -9.99
N TYR A 33 0.18 12.35 -9.33
CA TYR A 33 0.52 12.52 -7.93
C TYR A 33 1.05 13.96 -7.68
N MET A 34 0.23 14.79 -7.04
CA MET A 34 0.52 16.23 -6.83
C MET A 34 0.99 16.53 -5.41
N PHE A 35 1.00 15.55 -4.51
CA PHE A 35 1.37 15.79 -3.12
C PHE A 35 2.87 16.04 -2.99
N GLY A 36 3.25 17.32 -2.95
CA GLY A 36 4.55 17.79 -2.46
C GLY A 36 5.79 17.05 -2.97
N ARG A 37 6.60 16.57 -2.03
CA ARG A 37 7.93 16.00 -2.28
C ARG A 37 7.82 14.54 -2.73
N ARG A 38 8.69 14.12 -3.67
CA ARG A 38 8.75 12.70 -4.08
C ARG A 38 9.01 11.80 -2.86
N PRO A 39 8.25 10.71 -2.69
CA PRO A 39 8.47 9.76 -1.62
C PRO A 39 9.91 9.24 -1.64
N SER A 40 10.54 9.18 -0.46
CA SER A 40 11.92 8.74 -0.26
C SER A 40 12.02 7.89 1.00
N ALA A 41 13.17 7.22 1.20
CA ALA A 41 13.37 6.39 2.40
C ALA A 41 13.24 7.19 3.72
N GLN A 42 13.56 8.49 3.70
CA GLN A 42 13.44 9.39 4.85
C GLN A 42 12.04 10.02 4.98
N SER A 43 11.23 9.97 3.92
CA SER A 43 9.89 10.56 3.89
C SER A 43 9.01 9.73 2.95
N PRO A 44 8.40 8.65 3.46
CA PRO A 44 7.65 7.69 2.63
C PRO A 44 6.22 8.14 2.31
N TYR A 45 5.75 9.24 2.92
CA TYR A 45 4.42 9.81 2.68
C TYR A 45 4.18 9.98 1.16
N PRO A 46 3.05 9.51 0.63
CA PRO A 46 1.77 9.20 1.28
C PRO A 46 1.66 7.75 1.78
N PHE A 47 2.72 6.96 1.67
CA PHE A 47 2.72 5.54 1.99
C PHE A 47 3.27 5.29 3.40
N ASN A 48 2.88 4.15 3.98
CA ASN A 48 3.56 3.62 5.16
C ASN A 48 4.93 3.04 4.75
N GLU A 49 5.88 2.98 5.69
CA GLU A 49 7.23 2.46 5.43
C GLU A 49 7.24 1.08 4.75
N ARG A 50 6.40 0.15 5.23
CA ARG A 50 6.28 -1.20 4.64
C ARG A 50 5.74 -1.17 3.21
N GLN A 51 4.80 -0.28 2.92
CA GLN A 51 4.24 -0.12 1.57
C GLN A 51 5.29 0.48 0.63
N PHE A 52 5.99 1.52 1.10
CA PHE A 52 7.06 2.14 0.34
C PHE A 52 8.22 1.18 0.07
N ALA A 53 8.62 0.37 1.06
CA ALA A 53 9.64 -0.66 0.89
C ALA A 53 9.26 -1.69 -0.20
N ARG A 54 7.99 -2.15 -0.21
CA ARG A 54 7.48 -3.03 -1.27
C ARG A 54 7.55 -2.38 -2.65
N LEU A 55 7.24 -1.09 -2.74
CA LEU A 55 7.33 -0.33 -3.99
C LEU A 55 8.79 -0.19 -4.47
N LEU A 56 9.75 0.01 -3.56
CA LEU A 56 11.18 0.03 -3.90
C LEU A 56 11.66 -1.33 -4.43
N ILE A 57 11.22 -2.43 -3.82
CA ILE A 57 11.55 -3.79 -4.29
C ILE A 57 10.99 -4.01 -5.70
N LEU A 58 9.71 -3.65 -5.94
CA LEU A 58 9.08 -3.76 -7.25
C LEU A 58 9.83 -2.90 -8.29
N ARG A 59 10.16 -1.66 -7.95
CA ARG A 59 10.94 -0.76 -8.82
C ARG A 59 12.29 -1.37 -9.19
N GLY A 60 13.02 -1.93 -8.21
CA GLY A 60 14.30 -2.59 -8.46
C GLY A 60 14.17 -3.79 -9.40
N ARG A 61 13.10 -4.58 -9.25
CA ARG A 61 12.81 -5.71 -10.15
C ARG A 61 12.51 -5.26 -11.58
N LEU A 62 11.69 -4.21 -11.75
CA LEU A 62 11.37 -3.65 -13.07
C LEU A 62 12.63 -3.10 -13.76
N GLN A 63 13.47 -2.35 -13.03
CA GLN A 63 14.73 -1.84 -13.58
C GLN A 63 15.70 -2.98 -13.93
N GLY A 64 15.75 -4.02 -13.10
CA GLY A 64 16.53 -5.22 -13.39
C GLY A 64 16.03 -5.98 -14.63
N ALA A 65 14.72 -6.12 -14.80
CA ALA A 65 14.11 -6.78 -15.96
C ALA A 65 14.39 -6.01 -17.27
N LEU A 66 14.18 -4.69 -17.28
CA LEU A 66 14.52 -3.84 -18.42
C LEU A 66 16.01 -3.91 -18.77
N SER A 67 16.89 -3.94 -17.76
CA SER A 67 18.32 -4.10 -17.99
C SER A 67 18.70 -5.47 -18.58
N MET A 68 17.95 -6.53 -18.27
CA MET A 68 18.17 -7.85 -18.87
C MET A 68 17.70 -7.88 -20.33
N GLU A 69 16.56 -7.24 -20.63
CA GLU A 69 16.04 -7.12 -22.00
C GLU A 69 16.99 -6.32 -22.91
N ASP A 70 17.48 -5.17 -22.44
CA ASP A 70 18.50 -4.38 -23.18
C ASP A 70 19.78 -5.19 -23.44
N ARG A 71 20.20 -6.01 -22.46
CA ARG A 71 21.38 -6.87 -22.59
C ARG A 71 21.15 -8.07 -23.51
N ALA A 72 19.92 -8.54 -23.65
CA ALA A 72 19.56 -9.61 -24.58
C ALA A 72 19.42 -9.10 -26.03
N ALA A 73 19.24 -7.80 -26.22
CA ALA A 73 19.11 -7.16 -27.53
C ALA A 73 20.44 -6.69 -28.15
N ALA A 74 21.56 -6.84 -27.44
CA ALA A 74 22.92 -6.45 -27.86
C ALA A 74 23.78 -7.68 -28.23
#